data_AF-A0A0F4KQ76-F1
#
_entry.id   AF-A0A0F4KQ76-F1
#
_cell.length_a   1.000
_cell.length_b   1.000
_cell.length_c   1.000
_cell.angle_alpha   90.00
_cell.angle_beta   90.00
_cell.angle_gamma   90.00
#
_symmetry.space_group_name_H-M   'P 1'
#
loop_
_entity.id
_entity.type
_entity.pdbx_description
1 polymer ?
#
loop_
_entity_poly.entity_id
_entity_poly.type
_entity_poly.pdbx_seq_one_letter_code
_entity_poly.pdbx_strand_id
1 'polypeptide(L)'
;MKSDYLMLLKKYLFAFGMSATKVNAVIRDYEEYFAEGSENNETEADIIKHLGSPENLAHQLISEQKEIPEVKQVRVSFSFLLFHPLILLPFLLYWLSMLVIFCLMFFELIFAFSPIILLIGTLLGFQSEGGFGLQLLISLAFMVIAIFAYKLTKKMEVFGQRIFNNYLIKKMEAADQ
;
A
#
# COMPACT_ATOMS: atom_id res chain seq x y z
N MET A 1 -36.63 -6.33 28.13
CA MET A 1 -36.75 -7.81 28.08
C MET A 1 -35.75 -8.35 27.05
N LYS A 2 -35.60 -9.69 26.89
CA LYS A 2 -34.66 -10.32 25.94
C LYS A 2 -34.69 -9.67 24.54
N SER A 3 -35.89 -9.48 23.98
CA SER A 3 -36.08 -8.90 22.65
C SER A 3 -35.44 -7.53 22.50
N ASP A 4 -35.59 -6.68 23.52
CA ASP A 4 -35.07 -5.31 23.50
C ASP A 4 -33.54 -5.31 23.61
N TYR A 5 -33.01 -6.21 24.43
CA TYR A 5 -31.57 -6.38 24.61
C TYR A 5 -30.88 -6.82 23.32
N LEU A 6 -31.39 -7.87 22.67
CA LEU A 6 -30.83 -8.40 21.42
C LEU A 6 -31.02 -7.42 20.26
N MET A 7 -32.12 -6.66 20.23
CA MET A 7 -32.31 -5.59 19.24
C MET A 7 -31.26 -4.48 19.40
N LEU A 8 -30.98 -4.05 20.63
CA LEU A 8 -29.94 -3.05 20.90
C LEU A 8 -28.55 -3.59 20.57
N LEU A 9 -28.23 -4.82 20.99
CA LEU A 9 -26.96 -5.49 20.67
C LEU A 9 -26.75 -5.55 19.14
N LYS A 10 -27.78 -5.98 18.39
CA LYS A 10 -27.76 -6.01 16.92
C LYS A 10 -27.47 -4.63 16.33
N LYS A 11 -28.13 -3.57 16.84
CA LYS A 11 -27.90 -2.19 16.41
C LYS A 11 -26.46 -1.74 16.64
N TYR A 12 -25.90 -2.02 17.82
CA TYR A 12 -24.51 -1.67 18.13
C TYR A 12 -23.50 -2.45 17.27
N LEU A 13 -23.70 -3.75 17.07
CA LEU A 13 -22.82 -4.57 16.21
C LEU A 13 -22.77 -4.04 14.76
N PHE A 14 -23.91 -3.61 14.21
CA PHE A 14 -23.95 -2.93 12.91
C PHE A 14 -23.28 -1.56 12.93
N ALA A 15 -23.56 -0.74 13.95
CA ALA A 15 -22.98 0.59 14.08
C ALA A 15 -21.45 0.56 14.19
N PHE A 16 -20.90 -0.51 14.76
CA PHE A 16 -19.47 -0.74 14.90
C PHE A 16 -18.84 -1.50 13.72
N GLY A 17 -19.60 -1.77 12.65
CA GLY A 17 -19.07 -2.23 11.36
C GLY A 17 -19.03 -3.74 11.13
N MET A 18 -19.74 -4.55 11.93
CA MET A 18 -19.83 -6.00 11.69
C MET A 18 -20.75 -6.32 10.49
N SER A 19 -20.37 -7.30 9.67
CA SER A 19 -21.17 -7.71 8.50
C SER A 19 -22.50 -8.36 8.91
N ALA A 20 -23.56 -8.17 8.11
CA ALA A 20 -24.89 -8.68 8.42
C ALA A 20 -24.95 -10.20 8.69
N THR A 21 -24.13 -10.99 7.98
CA THR A 21 -24.01 -12.43 8.17
C THR A 21 -23.48 -12.78 9.55
N LYS A 22 -22.42 -12.10 10.00
CA LYS A 22 -21.82 -12.29 11.33
C LYS A 22 -22.73 -11.79 12.44
N VAL A 23 -23.37 -10.63 12.23
CA VAL A 23 -24.35 -10.10 13.21
C VAL A 23 -25.47 -11.10 13.44
N ASN A 24 -26.06 -11.68 12.38
CA ASN A 24 -27.13 -12.66 12.54
C ASN A 24 -26.66 -13.95 13.24
N ALA A 25 -25.41 -14.39 13.00
CA ALA A 25 -24.84 -15.53 13.70
C ALA A 25 -24.69 -15.24 15.21
N VAL A 26 -24.07 -14.11 15.56
CA VAL A 26 -23.91 -13.69 16.97
C VAL A 26 -25.26 -13.58 17.67
N ILE A 27 -26.25 -12.97 17.03
CA ILE A 27 -27.59 -12.84 17.62
C ILE A 27 -28.22 -14.21 17.86
N ARG A 28 -28.09 -15.16 16.92
CA ARG A 28 -28.60 -16.53 17.10
C ARG A 28 -27.92 -17.24 18.27
N ASP A 29 -26.60 -17.10 18.42
CA ASP A 29 -25.86 -17.73 19.52
C ASP A 29 -26.35 -17.19 20.89
N TYR A 30 -26.60 -15.89 20.99
CA TYR A 30 -27.20 -15.33 22.21
C TYR A 30 -28.68 -15.71 22.36
N GLU A 31 -29.45 -15.86 21.28
CA GLU A 31 -30.82 -16.37 21.36
C GLU A 31 -30.88 -17.77 21.98
N GLU A 32 -29.94 -18.64 21.61
CA GLU A 32 -29.73 -19.97 22.16
C GLU A 32 -29.28 -19.90 23.62
N TYR A 33 -28.34 -19.02 23.97
CA TYR A 33 -27.89 -18.80 25.35
C TYR A 33 -29.03 -18.38 26.29
N PHE A 34 -29.90 -17.47 25.84
CA PHE A 34 -31.09 -17.08 26.61
C PHE A 34 -32.10 -18.24 26.73
N ALA A 35 -32.17 -19.14 25.75
CA ALA A 35 -33.05 -20.31 25.82
C ALA A 35 -32.52 -21.33 26.84
N GLU A 36 -31.22 -21.60 26.84
CA GLU A 36 -30.55 -22.48 27.81
C GLU A 36 -30.67 -21.94 29.24
N GLY A 37 -30.49 -20.64 29.45
CA GLY A 37 -30.70 -20.01 30.76
C GLY A 37 -32.14 -20.19 31.26
N SER A 38 -33.13 -20.10 30.37
CA SER A 38 -34.53 -20.35 30.73
C SER A 38 -34.78 -21.81 31.11
N GLU A 39 -34.13 -22.78 30.47
CA GLU A 39 -34.22 -24.20 30.83
C GLU A 39 -33.58 -24.48 32.20
N ASN A 40 -32.57 -23.70 32.57
CA ASN A 40 -31.87 -23.78 33.85
C ASN A 40 -32.52 -22.96 34.99
N ASN A 41 -33.74 -22.44 34.78
CA ASN A 41 -34.48 -21.57 35.71
C ASN A 41 -33.82 -20.21 36.00
N GLU A 42 -32.95 -19.71 35.11
CA GLU A 42 -32.45 -18.35 35.19
C GLU A 42 -33.46 -17.38 34.55
N THR A 43 -33.65 -16.21 35.19
CA THR A 43 -34.54 -15.19 34.62
C THR A 43 -33.80 -14.38 33.55
N GLU A 44 -34.53 -13.85 32.56
CA GLU A 44 -33.93 -12.96 31.55
C GLU A 44 -33.17 -11.78 32.17
N ALA A 45 -33.64 -11.28 33.32
CA ALA A 45 -33.01 -10.18 34.04
C ALA A 45 -31.64 -10.59 34.61
N ASP A 46 -31.51 -11.81 35.11
CA ASP A 46 -30.24 -12.35 35.64
C ASP A 46 -29.24 -12.60 34.51
N ILE A 47 -29.71 -13.10 33.37
CA ILE A 47 -28.90 -13.30 32.17
C ILE A 47 -28.40 -11.95 31.64
N ILE A 48 -29.29 -10.95 31.51
CA ILE A 48 -28.90 -9.59 31.09
C ILE A 48 -27.89 -8.98 32.06
N LYS A 49 -28.06 -9.19 33.37
CA LYS A 49 -27.13 -8.69 34.38
C LYS A 49 -25.73 -9.31 34.26
N HIS A 50 -25.64 -10.60 33.92
CA HIS A 50 -24.37 -11.26 33.63
C HIS A 50 -23.71 -10.75 32.35
N LEU A 51 -24.50 -10.49 31.30
CA LEU A 51 -24.00 -10.01 30.01
C LEU A 51 -23.61 -8.51 30.03
N GLY A 52 -24.13 -7.73 30.97
CA GLY A 52 -23.85 -6.30 31.09
C GLY A 52 -24.66 -5.46 30.11
N SER A 53 -24.13 -4.30 29.71
CA SER A 53 -24.81 -3.45 28.72
C SER A 53 -24.58 -3.96 27.29
N PRO A 54 -25.59 -3.87 26.39
CA PRO A 54 -25.44 -4.35 25.02
C PRO A 54 -24.36 -3.60 24.23
N GLU A 55 -24.07 -2.35 24.58
CA GLU A 55 -23.00 -1.54 23.99
C GLU A 55 -21.61 -2.08 24.35
N ASN A 56 -21.33 -2.29 25.64
CA ASN A 56 -20.07 -2.88 26.10
C ASN A 56 -19.84 -4.27 25.53
N LEU A 57 -20.89 -5.10 25.49
CA LEU A 57 -20.82 -6.43 24.90
C LEU A 57 -20.48 -6.37 23.41
N ALA A 58 -21.11 -5.46 22.65
CA ALA A 58 -20.78 -5.25 21.24
C ALA A 58 -19.32 -4.80 21.03
N HIS A 59 -18.84 -3.90 21.89
CA HIS A 59 -17.44 -3.46 21.87
C HIS A 59 -16.47 -4.62 22.15
N GLN A 60 -16.77 -5.46 23.14
CA GLN A 60 -15.97 -6.62 23.48
C GLN A 60 -15.91 -7.62 22.32
N LEU A 61 -17.08 -8.02 21.78
CA LEU A 61 -17.17 -8.96 20.67
C LEU A 61 -16.41 -8.50 19.42
N ILE A 62 -16.40 -7.19 19.16
CA ILE A 62 -15.66 -6.62 18.03
C ILE A 62 -14.17 -6.52 18.32
N SER A 63 -13.78 -6.25 19.57
CA SER A 63 -12.38 -6.26 19.98
C SER A 63 -11.77 -7.66 19.94
N GLU A 64 -12.54 -8.69 20.30
CA GLU A 64 -12.17 -10.11 20.19
C GLU A 64 -12.12 -10.56 18.72
N GLN A 65 -13.01 -10.05 17.87
CA GLN A 65 -12.89 -10.26 16.41
C GLN A 65 -11.76 -9.46 15.76
N LYS A 66 -11.24 -8.43 16.43
CA LYS A 66 -10.00 -7.73 16.08
C LYS A 66 -8.77 -8.45 16.65
N GLU A 67 -8.81 -9.78 16.78
CA GLU A 67 -7.60 -10.53 16.49
C GLU A 67 -7.12 -10.08 15.10
N ILE A 68 -6.02 -9.34 15.14
CA ILE A 68 -5.23 -8.83 14.02
C ILE A 68 -5.40 -9.83 12.89
N PRO A 69 -5.91 -9.46 11.69
CA PRO A 69 -5.94 -10.41 10.61
C PRO A 69 -4.53 -10.96 10.54
N GLU A 70 -4.34 -12.24 10.86
CA GLU A 70 -3.10 -12.90 10.55
C GLU A 70 -2.96 -12.59 9.07
N VAL A 71 -2.00 -11.72 8.76
CA VAL A 71 -1.51 -11.58 7.41
C VAL A 71 -1.17 -13.01 7.09
N LYS A 72 -2.02 -13.70 6.31
CA LYS A 72 -1.71 -15.03 5.80
C LYS A 72 -0.35 -14.82 5.19
N GLN A 73 0.68 -15.25 5.89
CA GLN A 73 2.03 -15.10 5.41
C GLN A 73 2.04 -16.10 4.28
N VAL A 74 1.70 -15.63 3.08
CA VAL A 74 1.83 -16.39 1.86
C VAL A 74 3.32 -16.65 1.80
N ARG A 75 3.73 -17.81 2.32
CA ARG A 75 5.09 -18.30 2.22
C ARG A 75 5.25 -18.62 0.75
N VAL A 76 5.61 -17.60 -0.02
CA VAL A 76 5.95 -17.78 -1.42
C VAL A 76 7.25 -18.57 -1.39
N SER A 77 7.15 -19.89 -1.61
CA SER A 77 8.34 -20.71 -1.80
C SER A 77 9.07 -20.17 -3.03
N PHE A 78 10.37 -19.90 -2.91
CA PHE A 78 11.21 -19.49 -4.05
C PHE A 78 11.05 -20.44 -5.25
N SER A 79 10.81 -21.73 -4.97
CA SER A 79 10.52 -22.74 -5.99
C SER A 79 9.26 -22.45 -6.79
N PHE A 80 8.19 -21.92 -6.18
CA PHE A 80 6.93 -21.58 -6.87
C PHE A 80 7.09 -20.43 -7.88
N LEU A 81 7.94 -19.44 -7.54
CA LEU A 81 8.28 -18.31 -8.42
C LEU A 81 9.09 -18.75 -9.65
N LEU A 82 9.94 -19.78 -9.50
CA LEU A 82 10.73 -20.37 -10.58
C LEU A 82 9.86 -21.11 -11.62
N PHE A 83 8.71 -21.67 -11.22
CA PHE A 83 7.81 -22.40 -12.12
C PHE A 83 6.79 -21.50 -12.85
N HIS A 84 6.65 -20.23 -12.47
CA HIS A 84 5.72 -19.27 -13.11
C HIS A 84 6.42 -17.96 -13.55
N PRO A 85 7.37 -18.04 -14.50
CA PRO A 85 8.18 -16.88 -14.92
C PRO A 85 7.36 -15.76 -15.57
N LEU A 86 6.20 -16.08 -16.15
CA LEU A 86 5.30 -15.09 -16.75
C LEU A 86 4.72 -14.08 -15.74
N ILE A 87 4.64 -14.47 -14.46
CA ILE A 87 4.16 -13.58 -13.39
C ILE A 87 5.24 -12.56 -13.02
N LEU A 88 6.51 -12.96 -13.08
CA LEU A 88 7.67 -12.14 -12.77
C LEU A 88 8.07 -11.19 -13.90
N LEU A 89 7.78 -11.56 -15.15
CA LEU A 89 8.17 -10.78 -16.32
C LEU A 89 7.78 -9.28 -16.27
N PRO A 90 6.52 -8.90 -15.98
CA PRO A 90 6.15 -7.48 -15.91
C PRO A 90 6.84 -6.75 -14.74
N PHE A 91 7.09 -7.46 -13.63
CA PHE A 91 7.81 -6.90 -12.48
C PHE A 91 9.28 -6.67 -12.82
N LEU A 92 9.93 -7.64 -13.46
CA LEU A 92 11.32 -7.55 -13.91
C LEU A 92 11.48 -6.42 -14.94
N LEU A 93 10.57 -6.31 -15.91
CA LEU A 93 10.61 -5.27 -16.93
C LEU A 93 10.46 -3.86 -16.33
N TYR A 94 9.57 -3.72 -15.34
CA TYR A 94 9.42 -2.47 -14.59
C TYR A 94 10.71 -2.12 -13.83
N TRP A 95 11.32 -3.09 -13.15
CA TRP A 95 12.57 -2.89 -12.42
C TRP A 95 13.73 -2.51 -13.33
N LEU A 96 13.86 -3.18 -14.48
CA LEU A 96 14.86 -2.86 -15.49
C LEU A 96 14.67 -1.44 -16.03
N SER A 97 13.42 -1.05 -16.31
CA SER A 97 13.08 0.31 -16.75
C SER A 97 13.48 1.36 -15.70
N MET A 98 13.19 1.11 -14.42
CA MET A 98 13.60 2.00 -13.32
C MET A 98 15.12 2.10 -13.19
N LEU A 99 15.85 1.01 -13.39
CA LEU A 99 17.32 1.01 -13.42
C LEU A 99 17.85 1.87 -14.56
N VAL A 100 17.28 1.76 -15.77
CA VAL A 100 17.66 2.61 -16.90
C VAL A 100 17.41 4.08 -16.60
N ILE A 101 16.25 4.42 -16.03
CA ILE A 101 15.92 5.80 -15.63
C ILE A 101 16.93 6.31 -14.59
N PHE A 102 17.28 5.50 -13.59
CA PHE A 102 18.28 5.85 -12.60
C PHE A 102 19.65 6.15 -13.22
N CYS A 103 20.12 5.30 -14.14
CA CYS A 103 21.36 5.55 -14.87
C CYS A 103 21.31 6.85 -15.67
N LEU A 104 20.19 7.12 -16.36
CA LEU A 104 20.00 8.37 -17.12
C LEU A 104 20.07 9.61 -16.20
N MET A 105 19.39 9.59 -15.06
CA MET A 105 19.45 10.68 -14.09
C MET A 105 20.86 10.91 -13.54
N PHE A 106 21.63 9.84 -13.34
CA PHE A 106 23.03 9.96 -12.91
C PHE A 106 23.89 10.64 -13.98
N PHE A 107 23.72 10.29 -15.26
CA PHE A 107 24.43 10.96 -16.35
C PHE A 107 24.04 12.44 -16.48
N GLU A 108 22.75 12.75 -16.39
CA GLU A 108 22.25 14.12 -16.43
C GLU A 108 22.85 14.98 -15.31
N LEU A 109 23.08 14.40 -14.12
CA LEU A 109 23.72 15.08 -13.00
C LEU A 109 25.12 15.57 -13.39
N ILE A 110 25.93 14.73 -14.03
CA ILE A 110 27.29 15.08 -14.47
C ILE A 110 27.24 16.29 -15.42
N PHE A 111 26.34 16.28 -16.39
CA PHE A 111 26.19 17.37 -17.35
C PHE A 111 25.64 18.66 -16.71
N ALA A 112 24.77 18.55 -15.71
CA ALA A 112 24.28 19.71 -14.95
C ALA A 112 25.43 20.44 -14.21
N PHE A 113 26.45 19.71 -13.79
CA PHE A 113 27.66 20.26 -13.16
C PHE A 113 28.78 20.60 -14.16
N SER A 114 28.55 20.47 -15.47
CA SER A 114 29.57 20.71 -16.51
C SER A 114 30.30 22.07 -16.37
N PRO A 115 29.64 23.21 -16.11
CA PRO A 115 30.34 24.48 -15.93
C PRO A 115 31.27 24.51 -14.71
N ILE A 116 30.88 23.86 -13.62
CA ILE A 116 31.68 23.78 -12.39
C ILE A 116 32.91 22.89 -12.63
N ILE A 117 32.72 21.76 -13.33
CA ILE A 117 33.81 20.86 -13.73
C ILE A 117 34.82 21.60 -14.61
N LEU A 118 34.36 22.45 -15.53
CA LEU A 118 35.23 23.28 -16.35
C LEU A 118 36.07 24.26 -15.51
N LEU A 119 35.44 24.98 -14.56
CA LEU A 119 36.13 25.93 -13.68
C LEU A 119 37.19 25.24 -12.81
N ILE A 120 36.88 24.07 -12.28
CA ILE A 120 37.85 23.28 -11.50
C ILE A 120 39.00 22.83 -12.40
N GLY A 121 38.69 22.35 -13.61
CA GLY A 121 39.71 21.92 -14.57
C GLY A 121 40.67 23.05 -14.93
N THR A 122 40.15 24.25 -15.20
CA THR A 122 41.00 25.39 -15.55
C THR A 122 41.85 25.86 -14.37
N LEU A 123 41.32 25.82 -13.14
CA LEU A 123 42.09 26.12 -11.92
C LEU A 123 43.24 25.13 -11.67
N LEU A 124 43.07 23.86 -12.05
CA LEU A 124 44.11 22.83 -11.98
C LEU A 124 45.13 22.91 -13.13
N GLY A 125 44.98 23.87 -14.04
CA GLY A 125 45.89 24.10 -15.16
C GLY A 125 45.60 23.26 -16.40
N PHE A 126 44.44 22.58 -16.48
CA PHE A 126 44.02 21.92 -17.72
C PHE A 126 43.68 22.98 -18.78
N GLN A 127 44.31 22.85 -19.96
CA GLN A 127 44.07 23.78 -21.06
C GLN A 127 42.69 23.53 -21.69
N SER A 128 41.95 24.61 -21.92
CA SER A 128 40.68 24.57 -22.64
C SER A 128 40.92 24.53 -24.15
N GLU A 129 40.55 23.44 -24.82
CA GLU A 129 40.62 23.35 -26.28
C GLU A 129 39.60 24.31 -26.91
N GLY A 130 40.08 25.23 -27.76
CA GLY A 130 39.22 26.28 -28.36
C GLY A 130 39.02 27.53 -27.50
N GLY A 131 39.70 27.62 -26.34
CA GLY A 131 39.67 28.78 -25.46
C GLY A 131 38.53 28.78 -24.45
N PHE A 132 38.77 29.43 -23.31
CA PHE A 132 37.88 29.39 -22.16
C PHE A 132 36.45 29.85 -22.47
N GLY A 133 36.29 30.92 -23.26
CA GLY A 133 34.99 31.47 -23.60
C GLY A 133 34.11 30.50 -24.39
N LEU A 134 34.67 29.81 -25.39
CA LEU A 134 33.94 28.84 -26.20
C LEU A 134 33.54 27.62 -25.36
N GLN A 135 34.46 27.12 -24.53
CA GLN A 135 34.19 25.95 -23.68
C GLN A 135 33.17 26.25 -22.57
N LEU A 136 33.16 27.48 -22.05
CA LEU A 136 32.14 27.94 -21.12
C LEU A 136 30.75 27.94 -21.76
N LEU A 137 30.61 28.45 -23.00
CA LEU A 137 29.34 28.42 -23.72
C LEU A 137 28.85 26.98 -23.96
N ILE A 138 29.73 26.07 -24.35
CA ILE A 138 29.40 24.64 -24.52
C ILE A 138 28.93 24.02 -23.19
N SER A 139 29.62 24.30 -22.09
CA SER A 139 29.25 23.76 -20.77
C SER A 139 27.89 24.25 -20.30
N LEU A 140 27.57 25.53 -20.55
CA LEU A 140 26.25 26.11 -20.27
C LEU A 140 25.17 25.50 -21.15
N ALA A 141 25.45 25.27 -22.42
CA ALA A 141 24.51 24.59 -23.33
C ALA A 141 24.20 23.17 -22.83
N PHE A 142 25.22 22.39 -22.43
CA PHE A 142 25.02 21.07 -21.84
C PHE A 142 24.23 21.11 -20.54
N MET A 143 24.47 22.09 -19.66
CA MET A 143 23.69 22.27 -18.43
C MET A 143 22.20 22.50 -18.75
N VAL A 144 21.89 23.37 -19.72
CA VAL A 144 20.50 23.64 -20.12
C VAL A 144 19.84 22.37 -20.70
N ILE A 145 20.55 21.64 -21.56
CA ILE A 145 20.08 20.37 -22.12
C ILE A 145 19.84 19.35 -21.01
N ALA A 146 20.75 19.25 -20.03
CA ALA A 146 20.64 18.33 -18.90
C ALA A 146 19.43 18.64 -18.02
N ILE A 147 19.15 19.92 -17.73
CA ILE A 147 17.97 20.34 -16.97
C ILE A 147 16.69 19.97 -17.72
N PHE A 148 16.66 20.18 -19.04
CA PHE A 148 15.52 19.81 -19.86
C PHE A 148 15.33 18.29 -19.92
N ALA A 149 16.41 17.53 -20.13
CA ALA A 149 16.43 16.07 -20.12
C ALA A 149 15.93 15.54 -18.77
N TYR A 150 16.41 16.07 -17.64
CA TYR A 150 15.95 15.69 -16.31
C TYR A 150 14.45 15.86 -16.12
N LYS A 151 13.87 16.97 -16.59
CA LYS A 151 12.41 17.18 -16.54
C LYS A 151 11.67 16.12 -17.36
N LEU A 152 12.19 15.76 -18.53
CA LEU A 152 11.62 14.72 -19.39
C LEU A 152 11.73 13.34 -18.72
N THR A 153 12.92 12.98 -18.22
CA THR A 153 13.21 11.73 -17.52
C THR A 153 12.30 11.56 -16.31
N LYS A 154 12.12 12.61 -15.49
CA LYS A 154 11.18 12.60 -14.36
C LYS A 154 9.72 12.41 -14.79
N LYS A 155 9.32 12.99 -15.93
CA LYS A 155 7.98 12.77 -16.49
C LYS A 155 7.79 11.33 -16.94
N MET A 156 8.82 10.71 -17.52
CA MET A 156 8.82 9.30 -17.92
C MET A 156 8.76 8.36 -16.72
N GLU A 157 9.46 8.68 -15.62
CA GLU A 157 9.40 7.93 -14.37
C GLU A 157 7.97 7.86 -13.82
N VAL A 158 7.31 9.02 -13.66
CA VAL A 158 5.93 9.11 -13.16
C VAL A 158 4.96 8.39 -14.10
N PHE A 159 5.17 8.50 -15.42
CA PHE A 159 4.37 7.80 -16.41
C PHE A 159 4.52 6.28 -16.29
N GLY A 160 5.75 5.77 -16.15
CA GLY A 160 6.04 4.35 -15.95
C GLY A 160 5.42 3.80 -14.66
N GLN A 161 5.54 4.54 -13.56
CA GLN A 161 4.89 4.20 -12.29
C GLN A 161 3.37 4.14 -12.43
N ARG A 162 2.76 5.10 -13.13
CA ARG A 162 1.30 5.12 -13.36
C ARG A 162 0.83 3.91 -14.17
N ILE A 163 1.53 3.57 -15.25
CA ILE A 163 1.20 2.39 -16.05
C ILE A 163 1.26 1.13 -15.20
N PHE A 164 2.35 0.95 -14.45
CA PHE A 164 2.54 -0.23 -13.62
C PHE A 164 1.48 -0.33 -12.51
N ASN A 165 1.17 0.77 -11.82
CA ASN A 165 0.12 0.79 -10.81
C ASN A 165 -1.26 0.46 -11.39
N ASN A 166 -1.60 1.03 -12.55
CA ASN A 166 -2.86 0.72 -13.24
C ASN A 166 -2.92 -0.76 -13.67
N TYR A 167 -1.80 -1.35 -14.09
CA TYR A 167 -1.70 -2.77 -14.39
C TYR A 167 -1.95 -3.63 -13.15
N LEU A 168 -1.35 -3.28 -12.01
CA LEU A 168 -1.56 -4.00 -10.75
C LEU A 168 -3.01 -3.94 -10.27
N ILE A 169 -3.62 -2.75 -10.28
CA ILE A 169 -5.02 -2.55 -9.84
C ILE A 169 -5.97 -3.44 -10.67
N LYS A 170 -5.88 -3.37 -12.01
CA LYS A 170 -6.71 -4.21 -12.89
C LYS A 170 -6.52 -5.70 -12.65
N LYS A 171 -5.30 -6.13 -12.33
CA LYS A 171 -4.99 -7.53 -12.08
C LYS A 171 -5.51 -8.01 -10.73
N MET A 172 -5.55 -7.15 -9.72
CA MET A 172 -6.17 -7.45 -8.41
C MET A 172 -7.69 -7.53 -8.53
N GLU A 173 -8.33 -6.58 -9.23
CA GLU A 173 -9.80 -6.60 -9.47
C GLU A 173 -10.26 -7.87 -10.20
N ALA A 174 -9.43 -8.41 -11.11
CA ALA A 174 -9.71 -9.65 -11.82
C ALA A 174 -9.50 -10.93 -10.99
N ALA A 175 -8.85 -10.84 -9.82
CA ALA A 175 -8.60 -11.97 -8.93
C ALA A 175 -9.67 -12.14 -7.84
N ASP A 176 -10.47 -11.08 -7.58
CA ASP A 176 -11.57 -11.07 -6.62
C ASP A 176 -12.93 -11.48 -7.23
N GLN A 177 -12.98 -11.77 -8.54
CA GLN A 177 -14.15 -12.27 -9.28
C GLN A 177 -14.05 -13.78 -9.52
#